data_AF-A0A6A8A9X4-F1
#
_entry.id   AF-A0A6A8A9X4-F1
#
_cell.length_a   1.000
_cell.length_b   1.000
_cell.length_c   1.000
_cell.angle_alpha   90.00
_cell.angle_beta   90.00
_cell.angle_gamma   90.00
#
_symmetry.space_group_name_H-M   'P 1'
#
loop_
_entity.id
_entity.type
_entity.pdbx_description
1 polymer ?
#
loop_
_entity_poly.entity_id
_entity_poly.type
_entity_poly.pdbx_seq_one_letter_code
_entity_poly.pdbx_strand_id
1 'polypeptide(L)'
;MLPEGGAASMTKRFATLLLVSASMLSPAPLALAASDASPSAQSTQPAAIGNRALNHVVATSPEHKKSLVALLRGRRDLPDWVRTLITSARYVTGMSRVVTLPEGEFELFGACDPRDCPNSHIRILFSPDGKRVWARLIDPAAGPQLLGEPSADQLRALIAPGI
;
A
#
# COMPACT_ATOMS: atom_id res chain seq x y z
N MET A 1 -4.77 -10.65 -58.21
CA MET A 1 -6.14 -10.63 -57.65
C MET A 1 -6.09 -10.14 -56.20
N LEU A 2 -6.68 -8.98 -55.96
CA LEU A 2 -7.38 -8.55 -54.72
C LEU A 2 -8.35 -9.66 -54.20
N PRO A 3 -9.01 -9.55 -53.02
CA PRO A 3 -8.65 -8.87 -51.77
C PRO A 3 -9.26 -9.49 -50.47
N GLU A 4 -9.18 -8.72 -49.37
CA GLU A 4 -10.15 -8.59 -48.25
C GLU A 4 -10.40 -9.80 -47.34
N GLY A 5 -10.12 -9.69 -46.05
CA GLY A 5 -11.10 -9.16 -45.07
C GLY A 5 -11.31 -10.26 -44.02
N GLY A 6 -11.65 -10.03 -42.77
CA GLY A 6 -12.09 -8.83 -42.07
C GLY A 6 -12.10 -9.11 -40.57
N ALA A 7 -12.32 -8.03 -39.82
CA ALA A 7 -12.53 -8.03 -38.39
C ALA A 7 -13.76 -8.85 -37.98
N ALA A 8 -13.75 -9.41 -36.77
CA ALA A 8 -14.97 -9.56 -35.97
C ALA A 8 -14.64 -9.68 -34.49
N SER A 9 -14.90 -8.58 -33.78
CA SER A 9 -15.20 -8.53 -32.35
C SER A 9 -16.39 -9.45 -32.03
N MET A 10 -16.32 -10.27 -30.97
CA MET A 10 -17.49 -11.00 -30.48
C MET A 10 -17.60 -10.97 -28.95
N THR A 11 -18.12 -9.85 -28.48
CA THR A 11 -19.23 -9.68 -27.53
C THR A 11 -19.74 -10.93 -26.78
N LYS A 12 -19.49 -10.93 -25.46
CA LYS A 12 -20.45 -11.07 -24.35
C LYS A 12 -21.43 -12.25 -24.39
N ARG A 13 -21.34 -13.19 -23.42
CA ARG A 13 -22.53 -13.89 -22.86
C ARG A 13 -22.40 -14.10 -21.35
N PHE A 14 -23.19 -13.33 -20.62
CA PHE A 14 -23.69 -13.67 -19.29
C PHE A 14 -24.50 -14.97 -19.42
N ALA A 15 -24.21 -15.96 -18.57
CA ALA A 15 -25.05 -17.15 -18.42
C ALA A 15 -25.41 -17.29 -16.95
N THR A 16 -26.51 -16.61 -16.61
CA THR A 16 -27.28 -16.78 -15.37
C THR A 16 -27.88 -18.18 -15.37
N LEU A 17 -27.42 -19.06 -14.49
CA LEU A 17 -28.02 -20.37 -14.27
C LEU A 17 -29.02 -20.29 -13.13
N LEU A 18 -30.29 -20.22 -13.52
CA LEU A 18 -31.47 -20.46 -12.70
C LEU A 18 -31.50 -21.94 -12.30
N LEU A 19 -31.44 -22.22 -11.00
CA LEU A 19 -31.87 -23.50 -10.44
C LEU A 19 -33.16 -23.28 -9.67
N VAL A 20 -34.25 -23.65 -10.36
CA VAL A 20 -35.58 -23.88 -9.79
C VAL A 20 -35.52 -25.19 -9.03
N SER A 21 -35.95 -25.22 -7.77
CA SER A 21 -36.28 -26.47 -7.08
C SER A 21 -37.45 -26.25 -6.13
N ALA A 22 -38.33 -27.24 -6.18
CA ALA A 22 -39.76 -27.15 -5.90
C ALA A 22 -40.11 -27.10 -4.40
N SER A 23 -41.28 -26.50 -4.18
CA SER A 23 -42.00 -26.36 -2.93
C SER A 23 -42.38 -27.69 -2.27
N MET A 24 -42.22 -27.76 -0.95
CA MET A 24 -43.04 -28.60 -0.07
C MET A 24 -43.56 -27.73 1.09
N LEU A 25 -44.84 -27.93 1.37
CA LEU A 25 -45.77 -27.10 2.12
C LEU A 25 -45.81 -27.51 3.60
N SER A 26 -45.78 -26.56 4.56
CA SER A 26 -46.49 -26.66 5.86
C SER A 26 -46.45 -25.36 6.70
N PRO A 27 -47.44 -25.12 7.59
CA PRO A 27 -47.85 -23.77 8.03
C PRO A 27 -47.58 -23.48 9.52
N ALA A 28 -47.28 -22.23 9.86
CA ALA A 28 -47.64 -21.57 11.13
C ALA A 28 -47.29 -20.07 11.08
N PRO A 29 -48.17 -19.14 11.52
CA PRO A 29 -47.87 -17.72 11.57
C PRO A 29 -47.25 -17.37 12.91
N LEU A 30 -45.99 -16.93 12.90
CA LEU A 30 -45.39 -16.21 14.01
C LEU A 30 -44.86 -14.89 13.45
N ALA A 31 -45.52 -13.81 13.86
CA ALA A 31 -45.08 -12.45 13.60
C ALA A 31 -43.65 -12.30 14.15
N LEU A 32 -42.67 -12.13 13.26
CA LEU A 32 -41.29 -11.85 13.63
C LEU A 32 -41.01 -10.38 13.37
N ALA A 33 -40.72 -9.67 14.46
CA ALA A 33 -40.39 -8.27 14.49
C ALA A 33 -39.30 -7.90 13.46
N ALA A 34 -39.48 -6.76 12.81
CA ALA A 34 -38.47 -6.15 11.97
C ALA A 34 -37.22 -5.86 12.81
N SER A 35 -36.17 -6.67 12.62
CA SER A 35 -34.84 -6.36 13.13
C SER A 35 -34.23 -5.29 12.23
N ASP A 36 -34.24 -4.07 12.74
CA ASP A 36 -33.49 -2.93 12.22
C ASP A 36 -32.00 -3.30 12.22
N ALA A 37 -31.51 -3.77 11.08
CA ALA A 37 -30.09 -4.04 10.87
C ALA A 37 -29.37 -2.69 10.74
N SER A 38 -29.14 -2.03 11.87
CA SER A 38 -28.25 -0.89 11.97
C SER A 38 -26.87 -1.30 11.45
N PRO A 39 -26.33 -0.67 10.39
CA PRO A 39 -24.97 -0.94 9.96
C PRO A 39 -24.04 -0.36 11.03
N SER A 40 -23.42 -1.24 11.82
CA SER A 40 -22.34 -0.87 12.72
C SER A 40 -21.25 -0.18 11.89
N ALA A 41 -21.15 1.15 12.03
CA ALA A 41 -20.01 1.90 11.58
C ALA A 41 -18.78 1.32 12.30
N GLN A 42 -17.95 0.60 11.54
CA GLN A 42 -16.66 0.13 12.06
C GLN A 42 -15.81 1.38 12.31
N SER A 43 -15.74 1.79 13.57
CA SER A 43 -14.79 2.79 14.04
C SER A 43 -13.41 2.34 13.59
N THR A 44 -12.85 3.03 12.60
CA THR A 44 -11.49 2.80 12.14
C THR A 44 -10.59 3.28 13.26
N GLN A 45 -10.28 2.40 14.21
CA GLN A 45 -9.27 2.68 15.22
C GLN A 45 -7.96 2.91 14.45
N PRO A 46 -7.26 4.04 14.67
CA PRO A 46 -6.00 4.29 14.02
C PRO A 46 -5.08 3.09 14.25
N ALA A 47 -4.47 2.57 13.19
CA ALA A 47 -3.47 1.54 13.35
C ALA A 47 -2.39 2.08 14.30
N ALA A 48 -1.97 1.27 15.28
CA ALA A 48 -0.84 1.65 16.12
C ALA A 48 0.34 2.00 15.19
N ILE A 49 1.06 3.09 15.44
CA ILE A 49 2.24 3.53 14.67
C ILE A 49 3.46 3.71 15.60
N GLY A 50 4.66 3.55 15.04
CA GLY A 50 5.93 3.73 15.75
C GLY A 50 6.54 2.43 16.31
N ASN A 51 7.85 2.47 16.58
CA ASN A 51 8.65 1.39 17.17
C ASN A 51 8.56 0.05 16.42
N ARG A 52 8.46 0.10 15.08
CA ARG A 52 8.41 -1.10 14.23
C ARG A 52 9.49 -1.06 13.17
N ALA A 53 10.00 -2.24 12.80
CA ALA A 53 10.91 -2.37 11.68
C ALA A 53 10.17 -2.34 10.34
N LEU A 54 10.75 -1.72 9.31
CA LEU A 54 10.13 -1.59 7.99
C LEU A 54 9.77 -2.94 7.36
N ASN A 55 10.67 -3.92 7.46
CA ASN A 55 10.44 -5.27 6.94
C ASN A 55 9.25 -5.96 7.61
N HIS A 56 9.06 -5.77 8.91
CA HIS A 56 7.89 -6.28 9.62
C HIS A 56 6.61 -5.63 9.10
N VAL A 57 6.57 -4.29 8.99
CA VAL A 57 5.37 -3.55 8.54
C VAL A 57 4.99 -3.90 7.11
N VAL A 58 5.95 -3.99 6.20
CA VAL A 58 5.71 -4.40 4.80
C VAL A 58 5.25 -5.85 4.71
N ALA A 59 5.67 -6.73 5.63
CA ALA A 59 5.25 -8.13 5.67
C ALA A 59 3.84 -8.31 6.24
N THR A 60 3.46 -7.51 7.25
CA THR A 60 2.21 -7.73 8.01
C THR A 60 1.08 -6.79 7.63
N SER A 61 1.36 -5.66 6.98
CA SER A 61 0.34 -4.68 6.57
C SER A 61 0.17 -4.63 5.03
N PRO A 62 -0.96 -5.13 4.49
CA PRO A 62 -1.22 -5.10 3.05
C PRO A 62 -1.21 -3.70 2.44
N GLU A 63 -1.76 -2.70 3.15
CA GLU A 63 -1.82 -1.32 2.64
C GLU A 63 -0.43 -0.68 2.54
N HIS A 64 0.43 -0.86 3.55
CA HIS A 64 1.82 -0.39 3.50
C HIS A 64 2.59 -1.03 2.35
N LYS A 65 2.43 -2.35 2.17
CA LYS A 65 3.06 -3.05 1.06
C LYS A 65 2.56 -2.52 -0.28
N LYS A 66 1.24 -2.36 -0.44
CA LYS A 66 0.62 -1.91 -1.68
C LYS A 66 1.08 -0.51 -2.06
N SER A 67 1.06 0.44 -1.14
CA SER A 67 1.49 1.81 -1.39
C SER A 67 2.99 1.89 -1.69
N LEU A 68 3.84 1.16 -0.96
CA LEU A 68 5.27 1.11 -1.23
C LEU A 68 5.59 0.47 -2.58
N VAL A 69 4.88 -0.60 -2.95
CA VAL A 69 4.98 -1.21 -4.28
C VAL A 69 4.59 -0.20 -5.36
N ALA A 70 3.51 0.54 -5.17
CA ALA A 70 3.08 1.56 -6.13
C ALA A 70 4.12 2.68 -6.29
N LEU A 71 4.79 3.07 -5.21
CA LEU A 71 5.83 4.10 -5.21
C LEU A 71 7.11 3.67 -5.98
N LEU A 72 7.49 2.39 -5.86
CA LEU A 72 8.79 1.90 -6.35
C LEU A 72 8.72 1.14 -7.68
N ARG A 73 7.57 0.55 -8.03
CA ARG A 73 7.45 -0.33 -9.21
C ARG A 73 7.66 0.44 -10.51
N GLY A 74 8.35 -0.17 -11.46
CA GLY A 74 8.58 0.38 -12.80
C GLY A 74 9.72 1.41 -12.87
N ARG A 75 10.24 1.84 -11.72
CA ARG A 75 11.35 2.79 -11.65
C ARG A 75 12.71 2.12 -11.90
N ARG A 76 13.26 2.37 -13.09
CA ARG A 76 14.56 1.84 -13.52
C ARG A 76 15.75 2.62 -12.98
N ASP A 77 15.50 3.86 -12.58
CA ASP A 77 16.44 4.83 -11.99
C ASP A 77 16.74 4.57 -10.51
N LEU A 78 16.02 3.65 -9.86
CA LEU A 78 16.31 3.26 -8.47
C LEU A 78 17.44 2.22 -8.38
N PRO A 79 18.31 2.31 -7.37
CA PRO A 79 19.29 1.28 -7.04
C PRO A 79 18.63 -0.08 -6.76
N ASP A 80 19.35 -1.16 -7.08
CA ASP A 80 18.82 -2.52 -6.94
C ASP A 80 18.38 -2.85 -5.51
N TRP A 81 19.15 -2.40 -4.50
CA TRP A 81 18.82 -2.66 -3.10
C TRP A 81 17.47 -2.05 -2.70
N VAL A 82 17.06 -0.91 -3.29
CA VAL A 82 15.77 -0.27 -3.02
C VAL A 82 14.61 -1.16 -3.48
N ARG A 83 14.79 -1.92 -4.57
CA ARG A 83 13.78 -2.89 -5.04
C ARG A 83 13.63 -4.06 -4.06
N THR A 84 14.63 -4.32 -3.23
CA THR A 84 14.56 -5.37 -2.20
C THR A 84 13.61 -5.04 -1.07
N LEU A 85 13.28 -3.74 -0.87
CA LEU A 85 12.28 -3.26 0.11
C LEU A 85 10.95 -4.00 0.01
N ILE A 86 10.53 -4.33 -1.21
CA ILE A 86 9.22 -4.95 -1.50
C ILE A 86 9.32 -6.42 -1.93
N THR A 87 10.53 -6.98 -2.07
CA THR A 87 10.72 -8.34 -2.63
C THR A 87 11.40 -9.32 -1.67
N SER A 88 12.44 -8.91 -0.95
CA SER A 88 13.31 -9.87 -0.23
C SER A 88 13.91 -9.37 1.09
N ALA A 89 13.60 -8.14 1.50
CA ALA A 89 14.08 -7.56 2.76
C ALA A 89 15.61 -7.55 2.93
N ARG A 90 16.36 -7.36 1.84
CA ARG A 90 17.84 -7.32 1.83
C ARG A 90 18.38 -5.91 2.02
N TYR A 91 18.11 -5.33 3.17
CA TYR A 91 18.54 -3.98 3.57
C TYR A 91 18.68 -3.89 5.10
N VAL A 92 19.38 -2.86 5.57
CA VAL A 92 19.40 -2.51 7.01
C VAL A 92 18.28 -1.52 7.29
N THR A 93 17.56 -1.67 8.40
CA THR A 93 16.48 -0.75 8.83
C THR A 93 16.52 -0.55 10.34
N GLY A 94 16.25 0.67 10.79
CA GLY A 94 15.98 0.96 12.19
C GLY A 94 14.51 0.73 12.55
N MET A 95 14.15 1.19 13.74
CA MET A 95 12.76 1.25 14.19
C MET A 95 12.11 2.56 13.73
N SER A 96 10.85 2.48 13.34
CA SER A 96 10.07 3.64 12.96
C SER A 96 9.87 4.63 14.12
N ARG A 97 9.70 5.89 13.75
CA ARG A 97 9.33 6.97 14.67
C ARG A 97 8.02 7.60 14.21
N VAL A 98 7.20 8.00 15.17
CA VAL A 98 6.02 8.83 14.87
C VAL A 98 6.49 10.27 14.66
N VAL A 99 5.98 10.92 13.62
CA VAL A 99 6.17 12.35 13.38
C VAL A 99 4.81 13.03 13.26
N THR A 100 4.66 14.15 13.96
CA THR A 100 3.43 14.97 13.92
C THR A 100 3.67 16.13 12.96
N LEU A 101 2.87 16.20 11.89
CA LEU A 101 2.84 17.27 10.91
C LEU A 101 1.49 18.00 10.98
N PRO A 102 1.32 19.17 10.34
CA PRO A 102 0.02 19.85 10.32
C PRO A 102 -1.13 19.00 9.77
N GLU A 103 -0.81 18.06 8.89
CA GLU A 103 -1.76 17.13 8.25
C GLU A 103 -2.14 15.93 9.14
N GLY A 104 -1.46 15.72 10.28
CA GLY A 104 -1.69 14.61 11.19
C GLY A 104 -0.40 13.88 11.58
N GLU A 105 -0.57 12.69 12.17
CA GLU A 105 0.55 11.82 12.51
C GLU A 105 0.96 10.96 11.31
N PHE A 106 2.25 10.66 11.22
CA PHE A 106 2.83 9.83 10.19
C PHE A 106 3.90 8.92 10.79
N GLU A 107 4.21 7.83 10.11
CA GLU A 107 5.23 6.89 10.54
C GLU A 107 6.45 6.98 9.62
N LEU A 108 7.59 7.37 10.21
CA LEU A 108 8.84 7.61 9.51
C LEU A 108 9.82 6.46 9.75
N PHE A 109 10.24 5.83 8.67
CA PHE A 109 11.22 4.75 8.61
C PHE A 109 12.51 5.23 7.96
N GLY A 110 13.60 4.54 8.27
CA GLY A 110 14.84 4.61 7.50
C GLY A 110 15.36 3.22 7.14
N ALA A 111 15.95 3.13 5.96
CA ALA A 111 16.62 1.93 5.49
C ALA A 111 17.85 2.29 4.65
N CYS A 112 18.81 1.38 4.53
CA CYS A 112 20.03 1.61 3.76
C CYS A 112 20.60 0.35 3.10
N ASP A 113 21.46 0.56 2.09
CA ASP A 113 22.24 -0.51 1.46
C ASP A 113 23.23 -1.06 2.51
N PRO A 114 23.19 -2.36 2.82
CA PRO A 114 24.11 -2.98 3.78
C PRO A 114 25.60 -2.77 3.45
N ARG A 115 25.93 -2.48 2.18
CA ARG A 115 27.30 -2.28 1.71
C ARG A 115 27.79 -0.83 1.84
N ASP A 116 26.87 0.14 1.93
CA ASP A 116 27.21 1.56 1.92
C ASP A 116 26.15 2.43 2.64
N CYS A 117 25.80 2.04 3.86
CA CYS A 117 24.72 2.70 4.60
C CYS A 117 24.85 4.22 4.78
N PRO A 118 26.06 4.80 4.99
CA PRO A 118 26.20 6.24 5.15
C PRO A 118 25.84 7.05 3.89
N ASN A 119 26.05 6.49 2.71
CA ASN A 119 25.89 7.22 1.44
C ASN A 119 24.68 6.75 0.61
N SER A 120 24.18 5.53 0.88
CA SER A 120 23.07 4.92 0.18
C SER A 120 21.96 4.55 1.15
N HIS A 121 21.02 5.48 1.34
CA HIS A 121 19.94 5.36 2.32
C HIS A 121 18.63 6.01 1.84
N ILE A 122 17.51 5.48 2.32
CA ILE A 122 16.16 5.96 2.03
C ILE A 122 15.43 6.28 3.32
N ARG A 123 14.70 7.40 3.32
CA ARG A 123 13.72 7.77 4.34
C ARG A 123 12.34 7.57 3.74
N ILE A 124 11.43 6.93 4.48
CA ILE A 124 10.09 6.57 4.01
C ILE A 124 9.07 7.03 5.04
N LEU A 125 8.10 7.81 4.61
CA LEU A 125 7.04 8.37 5.43
C LEU A 125 5.71 7.75 5.00
N PHE A 126 5.04 7.02 5.88
CA PHE A 126 3.70 6.48 5.65
C PHE A 126 2.63 7.30 6.36
N SER A 127 1.45 7.40 5.75
CA SER A 127 0.24 7.76 6.50
C SER A 127 -0.09 6.67 7.54
N PRO A 128 -0.84 6.97 8.60
CA PRO A 128 -1.13 5.99 9.66
C PRO A 128 -1.82 4.71 9.17
N ASP A 129 -2.63 4.83 8.11
CA ASP A 129 -3.32 3.71 7.48
C ASP A 129 -2.47 2.98 6.41
N GLY A 130 -1.23 3.44 6.17
CA GLY A 130 -0.32 2.88 5.19
C GLY A 130 -0.69 3.11 3.73
N LYS A 131 -1.79 3.82 3.45
CA LYS A 131 -2.31 3.97 2.07
C LYS A 131 -1.53 4.99 1.25
N ARG A 132 -0.90 5.95 1.90
CA ARG A 132 -0.04 6.96 1.28
C ARG A 132 1.39 6.79 1.77
N VAL A 133 2.33 7.04 0.86
CA VAL A 133 3.75 6.90 1.14
C VAL A 133 4.53 7.93 0.34
N TRP A 134 5.54 8.51 0.98
CA TRP A 134 6.52 9.41 0.38
C TRP A 134 7.90 8.95 0.76
N ALA A 135 8.89 9.21 -0.09
CA ALA A 135 10.25 8.81 0.22
C ALA A 135 11.29 9.78 -0.31
N ARG A 136 12.42 9.84 0.39
CA ARG A 136 13.64 10.50 -0.07
C ARG A 136 14.76 9.48 -0.07
N LEU A 137 15.33 9.22 -1.24
CA LEU A 137 16.50 8.38 -1.43
C LEU A 137 17.73 9.28 -1.62
N ILE A 138 18.83 8.90 -0.98
CA ILE A 138 20.17 9.40 -1.26
C ILE A 138 20.99 8.19 -1.66
N ASP A 139 21.58 8.24 -2.84
CA ASP A 139 22.41 7.18 -3.37
C ASP A 139 23.45 7.80 -4.32
N PRO A 140 24.72 7.35 -4.30
CA PRO A 140 25.77 7.93 -5.13
C PRO A 140 25.58 7.68 -6.63
N ALA A 141 24.93 6.58 -7.02
CA ALA A 141 24.72 6.22 -8.43
C ALA A 141 23.44 6.85 -9.00
N ALA A 142 22.36 6.91 -8.21
CA ALA A 142 21.09 7.48 -8.64
C ALA A 142 20.93 8.98 -8.32
N GLY A 143 21.80 9.53 -7.47
CA GLY A 143 21.66 10.86 -6.90
C GLY A 143 20.48 10.97 -5.92
N PRO A 144 20.22 12.18 -5.37
CA PRO A 144 19.04 12.42 -4.55
C PRO A 144 17.75 12.25 -5.35
N GLN A 145 16.84 11.43 -4.85
CA GLN A 145 15.52 11.20 -5.45
C GLN A 145 14.42 11.49 -4.44
N LEU A 146 13.39 12.22 -4.86
CA LEU A 146 12.18 12.45 -4.09
C LEU A 146 11.02 11.70 -4.75
N LEU A 147 10.31 10.87 -4.00
CA LEU A 147 9.25 10.00 -4.51
C LEU A 147 7.92 10.36 -3.84
N GLY A 148 6.84 10.37 -4.64
CA GLY A 148 5.46 10.55 -4.16
C GLY A 148 5.01 12.01 -3.98
N GLU A 149 5.82 12.99 -4.43
CA GLU A 149 5.48 14.43 -4.38
C GLU A 149 5.07 14.91 -2.97
N PRO A 150 5.98 14.83 -1.97
CA PRO A 150 5.65 15.23 -0.61
C PRO A 150 5.43 16.74 -0.46
N SER A 151 4.57 17.11 0.48
CA SER A 151 4.42 18.51 0.92
C SER A 151 5.70 19.03 1.59
N ALA A 152 5.78 20.35 1.81
CA ALA A 152 6.97 20.96 2.44
C ALA A 152 7.23 20.42 3.86
N ASP A 153 6.19 20.13 4.64
CA ASP A 153 6.29 19.53 5.96
C ASP A 153 6.78 18.07 5.89
N GLN A 154 6.22 17.30 4.96
CA GLN A 154 6.62 15.91 4.73
C GLN A 154 8.07 15.80 4.24
N LEU A 155 8.50 16.70 3.36
CA LEU A 155 9.90 16.79 2.94
C LEU A 155 10.83 17.10 4.12
N ARG A 156 10.44 18.02 5.02
CA ARG A 156 11.19 18.30 6.25
C ARG A 156 11.35 17.07 7.13
N ALA A 157 10.32 16.22 7.24
CA ALA A 157 10.43 14.95 7.93
C ALA A 157 11.38 13.97 7.22
N LEU A 158 11.33 13.91 5.88
CA LEU A 158 12.15 13.01 5.06
C LEU A 158 13.64 13.38 5.00
N ILE A 159 14.03 14.63 5.27
CA ILE A 159 15.43 15.03 5.38
C ILE A 159 16.03 14.81 6.77
N ALA A 160 15.20 14.48 7.77
CA ALA A 160 15.66 14.27 9.13
C ALA A 160 16.67 13.10 9.19
N PRO A 161 17.77 13.24 9.94
CA PRO A 161 18.81 12.22 9.99
C PRO A 161 18.35 10.92 10.68
N GLY A 162 19.08 9.85 10.37
CA GLY A 162 18.96 8.53 10.97
C GLY A 162 18.43 7.46 10.02
N ILE A 163 18.56 6.21 10.47
CA ILE A 163 17.90 5.02 9.91
C ILE A 163 17.08 4.31 10.98
#